data_AF-A0A0M8V9U0-F1
#
_entry.id   AF-A0A0M8V9U0-F1
#
_cell.length_a   1.000
_cell.length_b   1.000
_cell.length_c   1.000
_cell.angle_alpha   90.00
_cell.angle_beta   90.00
_cell.angle_gamma   90.00
#
_symmetry.space_group_name_H-M   'P 1'
#
loop_
_entity.id
_entity.type
_entity.pdbx_description
1 polymer ?
#
loop_
_entity_poly.entity_id
_entity_poly.type
_entity_poly.pdbx_seq_one_letter_code
_entity_poly.pdbx_strand_id
1 'polypeptide(L)'
;GHLDVVPANAADWTHHPFSGEVADGCVWGRGAGDMKDLAGMTLAVARERLRTGPKSPRDIVLAFLADEEAGWTGGARPLVGRHPELVEGVTEAIDEVDC
;
A
#
# COMPACT_ATOMS: atom_id res chain seq x y z
N GLY A 1 -2.03 3.16 -3.54
CA GLY A 1 -1.00 2.36 -2.87
C GLY A 1 -0.70 1.12 -3.64
N HIS A 2 0.56 0.72 -3.63
CA HIS A 2 1.04 -0.49 -4.27
C HIS A 2 1.39 -1.59 -3.25
N LEU A 3 1.54 -2.82 -3.73
CA LEU A 3 1.88 -3.98 -2.92
C LEU A 3 3.15 -4.69 -3.37
N ASP A 4 3.66 -4.35 -4.56
CA ASP A 4 4.97 -4.75 -5.00
C ASP A 4 6.06 -4.06 -4.17
N VAL A 5 7.28 -4.51 -4.36
CA VAL A 5 8.46 -3.98 -3.66
C VAL A 5 9.65 -4.20 -4.58
N VAL A 6 10.63 -3.30 -4.56
CA VAL A 6 11.90 -3.57 -5.24
C VAL A 6 12.59 -4.85 -4.73
N PRO A 7 13.42 -5.51 -5.57
CA PRO A 7 14.21 -6.66 -5.15
C PRO A 7 15.08 -6.38 -3.91
N ALA A 8 15.32 -7.43 -3.13
CA ALA A 8 16.24 -7.39 -1.99
C ALA A 8 17.13 -8.63 -1.98
N ASN A 9 18.43 -8.41 -1.78
CA ASN A 9 19.40 -9.48 -1.60
C ASN A 9 19.59 -9.76 -0.11
N ALA A 10 19.26 -10.97 0.35
CA ALA A 10 19.29 -11.32 1.77
C ALA A 10 20.69 -11.21 2.42
N ALA A 11 21.77 -11.31 1.64
CA ALA A 11 23.13 -11.20 2.15
C ALA A 11 23.48 -9.79 2.65
N ASP A 12 22.76 -8.76 2.19
CA ASP A 12 23.00 -7.36 2.56
C ASP A 12 22.19 -6.93 3.79
N TRP A 13 21.44 -7.85 4.41
CA TRP A 13 20.49 -7.53 5.48
C TRP A 13 20.84 -8.23 6.79
N THR A 14 20.70 -7.50 7.91
CA THR A 14 20.81 -8.04 9.27
C THR A 14 19.69 -9.05 9.58
N HIS A 15 18.48 -8.75 9.11
CA HIS A 15 17.30 -9.62 9.21
C HIS A 15 16.82 -9.97 7.81
N HIS A 16 16.37 -11.21 7.58
CA HIS A 16 15.96 -11.62 6.24
C HIS A 16 14.89 -10.67 5.69
N PRO A 17 15.04 -10.12 4.46
CA PRO A 17 14.23 -8.99 3.97
C PRO A 17 12.73 -9.30 3.87
N PHE A 18 12.35 -10.57 3.79
CA PHE A 18 10.94 -10.99 3.71
C PHE A 18 10.45 -11.72 4.97
N SER A 19 11.15 -11.59 6.10
CA SER A 19 10.75 -12.21 7.37
C SER A 19 9.65 -11.44 8.11
N GLY A 20 9.65 -10.10 8.02
CA GLY A 20 8.79 -9.26 8.85
C GLY A 20 9.17 -9.29 10.33
N GLU A 21 10.44 -9.55 10.64
CA GLU A 21 10.93 -9.66 12.02
C GLU A 21 10.78 -8.34 12.78
N VAL A 22 10.40 -8.41 14.06
CA VAL A 22 10.36 -7.24 14.94
C VAL A 22 11.60 -7.23 15.81
N ALA A 23 12.48 -6.25 15.59
CA ALA A 23 13.73 -6.07 16.32
C ALA A 23 14.00 -4.58 16.56
N ASP A 24 14.56 -4.26 17.73
CA ASP A 24 14.85 -2.88 18.16
C ASP A 24 13.65 -1.92 18.11
N GLY A 25 12.44 -2.46 18.30
CA GLY A 25 11.19 -1.69 18.27
C GLY A 25 10.67 -1.38 16.86
N CYS A 26 11.31 -1.90 15.82
CA CYS A 26 10.93 -1.70 14.42
C CYS A 26 10.58 -3.03 13.73
N VAL A 27 9.75 -2.96 12.69
CA VAL A 27 9.52 -4.09 11.77
C VAL A 27 10.59 -4.05 10.68
N TRP A 28 11.35 -5.13 10.53
CA TRP A 28 12.38 -5.29 9.53
C TRP A 28 11.84 -6.07 8.33
N GLY A 29 11.87 -5.42 7.17
CA GLY A 29 11.58 -6.08 5.91
C GLY A 29 11.56 -5.12 4.73
N ARG A 30 11.88 -5.64 3.55
CA ARG A 30 11.60 -4.97 2.27
C ARG A 30 10.09 -4.83 2.13
N GLY A 31 9.62 -3.60 1.95
CA GLY A 31 8.21 -3.29 2.00
C GLY A 31 7.74 -2.65 3.30
N ALA A 32 8.53 -2.72 4.37
CA ALA A 32 8.08 -2.29 5.70
C ALA A 32 7.91 -0.77 5.82
N GLY A 33 8.56 0.03 4.98
CA GLY A 33 8.35 1.48 4.90
C GLY A 33 7.84 2.00 3.55
N ASP A 34 8.02 1.22 2.48
CA ASP A 34 7.57 1.54 1.12
C ASP A 34 6.89 0.28 0.55
N MET A 35 5.56 0.22 0.54
CA MET A 35 4.65 1.09 1.33
C MET A 35 3.65 0.28 2.17
N LYS A 36 4.07 -0.92 2.59
CA LYS A 36 3.17 -1.87 3.28
C LYS A 36 2.84 -1.43 4.71
N ASP A 37 3.63 -0.54 5.30
CA ASP A 37 3.22 0.18 6.52
C ASP A 37 1.95 0.99 6.30
N LEU A 38 1.91 1.86 5.28
CA LEU A 38 0.74 2.68 4.98
C LEU A 38 -0.46 1.80 4.60
N ALA A 39 -0.24 0.73 3.83
CA ALA A 39 -1.28 -0.24 3.53
C ALA A 39 -1.83 -0.92 4.80
N GLY A 40 -0.95 -1.38 5.68
CA GLY A 40 -1.32 -2.02 6.95
C GLY A 40 -2.04 -1.08 7.90
N MET A 41 -1.54 0.15 8.07
CA MET A 41 -2.16 1.20 8.88
C MET A 41 -3.55 1.56 8.36
N THR A 42 -3.70 1.73 7.04
CA THR A 42 -4.98 2.06 6.40
C THR A 42 -6.02 0.97 6.66
N LEU A 43 -5.65 -0.30 6.46
CA LEU A 43 -6.54 -1.43 6.74
C LEU A 43 -6.92 -1.54 8.22
N ALA A 44 -5.96 -1.32 9.12
CA ALA A 44 -6.21 -1.34 10.56
C ALA A 44 -7.22 -0.25 10.98
N VAL A 45 -7.03 0.99 10.49
CA VAL A 45 -7.93 2.11 10.76
C VAL A 45 -9.30 1.90 10.14
N ALA A 46 -9.37 1.45 8.89
CA ALA A 46 -10.65 1.17 8.23
C ALA A 46 -11.43 0.08 8.99
N ARG A 47 -10.76 -1.00 9.41
CA ARG A 47 -11.37 -2.08 10.20
C ARG A 47 -11.92 -1.58 11.53
N GLU A 48 -11.16 -0.74 12.23
CA GLU A 48 -11.59 -0.19 13.51
C GLU A 48 -12.79 0.74 13.33
N ARG A 49 -12.75 1.65 12.35
CA ARG A 49 -13.85 2.57 12.04
C ARG A 49 -15.14 1.85 11.70
N LEU A 50 -15.07 0.74 10.97
CA LEU A 50 -16.22 -0.10 10.65
C LEU A 50 -16.83 -0.78 11.89
N ARG A 51 -16.04 -1.00 12.95
CA ARG A 51 -16.50 -1.65 14.18
C ARG A 51 -17.04 -0.68 15.22
N THR A 52 -16.43 0.49 15.35
CA THR A 52 -16.67 1.38 16.51
C THR A 52 -17.14 2.77 16.14
N GLY A 53 -17.08 3.17 14.87
CA GLY A 53 -17.29 4.55 14.43
C GLY A 53 -18.59 4.78 13.67
N PRO A 54 -19.02 6.06 13.57
CA PRO A 54 -20.02 6.46 12.60
C PRO A 54 -19.48 6.23 11.17
N LYS A 55 -20.38 5.93 10.24
CA LYS A 55 -20.02 5.82 8.83
C LYS A 55 -19.44 7.15 8.32
N SER A 56 -18.43 7.06 7.45
CA SER A 56 -17.91 8.21 6.72
C SER A 56 -19.03 8.85 5.89
N PRO A 57 -19.08 10.19 5.78
CA PRO A 57 -20.05 10.87 4.93
C PRO A 57 -19.77 10.69 3.43
N ARG A 58 -18.59 10.17 3.07
CA ARG A 58 -18.21 9.82 1.69
C ARG A 58 -17.75 8.37 1.63
N ASP A 59 -17.93 7.77 0.47
CA ASP A 59 -17.38 6.45 0.18
C ASP A 59 -15.85 6.51 0.20
N ILE A 60 -15.25 5.46 0.77
CA ILE A 60 -13.80 5.29 0.82
C ILE A 60 -13.47 4.08 -0.06
N VAL A 61 -12.73 4.32 -1.13
CA VAL A 61 -12.24 3.27 -2.02
C VAL A 61 -10.83 2.88 -1.59
N LEU A 62 -10.64 1.60 -1.25
CA LEU A 62 -9.31 1.04 -0.99
C LEU A 62 -8.78 0.42 -2.27
N ALA A 63 -7.78 1.07 -2.88
CA ALA A 63 -7.12 0.61 -4.09
C ALA A 63 -5.70 0.15 -3.77
N PHE A 64 -5.46 -1.16 -3.92
CA PHE A 64 -4.15 -1.78 -3.80
C PHE A 64 -3.72 -2.30 -5.18
N LEU A 65 -2.69 -1.68 -5.74
CA LEU A 65 -2.26 -1.88 -7.11
C LEU A 65 -0.89 -2.57 -7.13
N ALA A 66 -0.46 -2.96 -8.33
CA ALA A 66 0.85 -3.54 -8.56
C ALA A 66 1.64 -2.66 -9.53
N ASP A 67 2.90 -2.99 -9.74
CA ASP A 67 3.78 -2.46 -10.78
C ASP A 67 4.16 -0.99 -10.59
N GLU A 68 4.01 -0.44 -9.38
CA GLU A 68 4.45 0.93 -9.08
C GLU A 68 5.96 1.05 -9.31
N GLU A 69 6.70 0.14 -8.69
CA GLU A 69 8.17 0.09 -8.65
C GLU A 69 8.79 -0.21 -10.02
N ALA A 70 7.94 -0.56 -11.00
CA ALA A 70 8.29 -0.83 -12.39
C ALA A 70 7.64 0.16 -13.38
N GLY A 71 7.06 1.27 -12.90
CA GLY A 71 6.61 2.39 -13.72
C GLY A 71 5.13 2.38 -14.11
N TRP A 72 4.30 1.66 -13.35
CA TRP A 72 2.83 1.60 -13.43
C TRP A 72 2.24 1.02 -14.73
N THR A 73 3.04 0.34 -15.55
CA THR A 73 2.63 -0.12 -16.89
C THR A 73 1.66 -1.30 -16.86
N GLY A 74 1.79 -2.16 -15.86
CA GLY A 74 0.88 -3.26 -15.51
C GLY A 74 -0.08 -2.93 -14.36
N GLY A 75 -0.02 -1.71 -13.83
CA GLY A 75 -0.69 -1.29 -12.60
C GLY A 75 -1.79 -0.27 -12.80
N ALA A 76 -1.62 0.91 -12.20
CA ALA A 76 -2.60 2.00 -12.21
C ALA A 76 -2.93 2.51 -13.63
N ARG A 77 -1.96 2.59 -14.54
CA ARG A 77 -2.19 3.14 -15.89
C ARG A 77 -3.21 2.32 -16.69
N PRO A 78 -3.05 1.00 -16.86
CA PRO A 78 -4.06 0.21 -17.57
C PRO A 78 -5.38 0.13 -16.81
N LEU A 79 -5.38 0.19 -15.47
CA LEU A 79 -6.61 0.24 -14.68
C LEU A 79 -7.42 1.49 -15.04
N VAL A 80 -6.84 2.68 -14.93
CA VAL A 80 -7.55 3.93 -15.25
C VAL A 80 -7.92 4.00 -16.74
N GLY A 81 -7.06 3.50 -17.62
CA GLY A 81 -7.31 3.53 -19.07
C GLY A 81 -8.38 2.56 -19.56
N ARG A 82 -8.56 1.40 -18.91
CA ARG A 82 -9.46 0.33 -19.37
C ARG A 82 -10.67 0.13 -18.46
N HIS A 83 -10.55 0.52 -17.20
CA HIS A 83 -11.56 0.39 -16.15
C HIS A 83 -11.77 1.70 -15.37
N PRO A 84 -12.03 2.84 -16.03
CA PRO A 84 -12.24 4.11 -15.36
C PRO A 84 -13.42 4.09 -14.38
N GLU A 85 -14.40 3.19 -14.59
CA GLU A 85 -15.55 2.99 -13.71
C GLU A 85 -15.16 2.58 -12.28
N LEU A 86 -13.98 1.99 -12.09
CA LEU A 86 -13.50 1.56 -10.76
C LEU A 86 -13.04 2.73 -9.89
N VAL A 87 -12.76 3.88 -10.50
CA VAL A 87 -12.31 5.10 -9.82
C VAL A 87 -13.23 6.29 -10.08
N GLU A 88 -14.39 6.04 -10.68
CA GLU A 88 -15.38 7.08 -10.97
C GLU A 88 -15.87 7.72 -9.66
N GLY A 89 -15.87 9.05 -9.62
CA GLY A 89 -16.28 9.81 -8.43
C GLY A 89 -15.22 9.93 -7.33
N VAL A 90 -14.05 9.30 -7.49
CA VAL A 90 -12.90 9.51 -6.59
C VAL A 90 -12.26 10.86 -6.92
N THR A 91 -12.48 11.84 -6.05
CA THR A 91 -12.00 13.23 -6.23
C THR A 91 -10.65 13.49 -5.56
N GLU A 92 -10.29 12.70 -4.55
CA GLU A 92 -9.05 12.79 -3.80
C GLU A 92 -8.44 11.41 -3.60
N ALA A 93 -7.12 11.34 -3.65
CA ALA A 93 -6.35 10.13 -3.37
C ALA A 93 -5.27 10.42 -2.32
N ILE A 94 -5.05 9.46 -1.43
CA ILE A 94 -3.90 9.43 -0.51
C ILE A 94 -3.06 8.24 -0.94
N ASP A 95 -1.79 8.51 -1.22
CA ASP A 95 -0.80 7.49 -1.55
C ASP A 95 0.53 7.82 -0.87
N GLU A 96 1.52 6.95 -1.05
CA GLU A 96 2.89 7.30 -0.68
C GLU A 96 3.47 8.41 -1.57
N VAL A 97 4.65 8.91 -1.19
CA VAL A 97 5.41 9.87 -1.99
C VAL A 97 6.74 9.21 -2.35
N ASP A 98 6.92 8.88 -3.62
CA ASP A 98 8.18 8.39 -4.16
C ASP A 98 9.26 9.47 -3.91
N CYS A 99 10.34 9.10 -3.21
CA CYS A 99 11.47 9.98 -2.91
C CYS A 99 12.59 9.84 -3.93
#